data_AF-A0A1F6I8V0-F1
#
_entry.id   AF-A0A1F6I8V0-F1
#
_cell.length_a   1.000
_cell.length_b   1.000
_cell.length_c   1.000
_cell.angle_alpha   90.00
_cell.angle_beta   90.00
_cell.angle_gamma   90.00
#
_symmetry.space_group_name_H-M   'P 1'
#
loop_
_entity.id
_entity.type
_entity.pdbx_description
1 polymer ?
#
loop_
_entity_poly.entity_id
_entity_poly.type
_entity_poly.pdbx_seq_one_letter_code
_entity_poly.pdbx_strand_id
1 'polypeptide(L)' 'MIELQPFHLKVMSSLLINVAAGFIVLAITTNDLRILTSEIFFAIVCILFAFKFEQAMEEIK' A
#
# COMPACT_ATOMS: atom_id res chain seq x y z
N MET A 1 6.59 -20.14 -14.75
CA MET A 1 6.00 -20.01 -13.40
C MET A 1 6.94 -19.12 -12.61
N ILE A 2 6.53 -17.91 -12.23
CA ILE A 2 7.38 -17.02 -11.44
C ILE A 2 7.28 -17.52 -9.99
N GLU A 3 8.38 -18.02 -9.43
CA GLU A 3 8.44 -18.34 -8.00
C GLU A 3 8.51 -17.03 -7.21
N LEU A 4 7.52 -16.84 -6.35
CA LEU A 4 7.38 -15.62 -5.56
C LEU A 4 8.39 -15.65 -4.40
N GLN A 5 9.59 -15.16 -4.66
CA GLN A 5 10.64 -15.02 -3.64
C GLN A 5 10.32 -13.91 -2.62
N PRO A 6 10.87 -13.97 -1.38
CA PRO A 6 10.69 -12.95 -0.34
C PRO A 6 11.01 -11.52 -0.80
N PHE A 7 11.96 -11.35 -1.72
CA PHE A 7 12.31 -10.03 -2.23
C PHE A 7 11.16 -9.39 -3.02
N HIS A 8 10.37 -10.17 -3.77
CA HIS A 8 9.23 -9.65 -4.52
C HIS A 8 8.16 -9.10 -3.56
N LEU A 9 7.88 -9.83 -2.48
CA LEU A 9 6.93 -9.39 -1.44
C LEU A 9 7.40 -8.09 -0.77
N LYS A 10 8.70 -7.97 -0.48
CA LYS A 10 9.28 -6.74 0.08
C LYS A 10 9.14 -5.55 -0.88
N VAL A 11 9.40 -5.75 -2.17
CA VAL A 11 9.21 -4.70 -3.19
C VAL A 11 7.75 -4.30 -3.30
N MET A 12 6.83 -5.27 -3.30
CA MET A 12 5.39 -5.01 -3.37
C MET A 12 4.89 -4.24 -2.13
N SER A 13 5.32 -4.61 -0.92
CA SER A 13 5.01 -3.85 0.32
C SER A 13 5.50 -2.41 0.21
N SER A 14 6.77 -2.22 -0.17
CA SER A 14 7.38 -0.90 -0.28
C SER A 14 6.68 -0.01 -1.31
N LEU A 15 6.23 -0.60 -2.42
CA LEU A 15 5.48 0.12 -3.46
C LEU A 15 4.10 0.56 -2.94
N LEU A 16 3.39 -0.33 -2.23
CA LEU A 16 2.09 0.00 -1.63
C LEU A 16 2.17 1.10 -0.58
N ILE A 17 3.22 1.09 0.27
CA ILE A 17 3.45 2.17 1.25
C ILE A 17 3.64 3.52 0.55
N ASN A 18 4.44 3.56 -0.53
CA ASN A 18 4.66 4.80 -1.29
C ASN A 18 3.38 5.28 -2.00
N VAL A 19 2.59 4.36 -2.56
CA VAL A 19 1.29 4.68 -3.15
C VAL A 19 0.32 5.24 -2.08
N ALA A 20 0.29 4.64 -0.89
CA ALA A 20 -0.53 5.15 0.23
C ALA A 20 -0.12 6.56 0.64
N ALA A 21 1.19 6.83 0.73
CA ALA A 21 1.70 8.18 1.00
C ALA A 21 1.27 9.18 -0.08
N GLY A 22 1.31 8.78 -1.36
CA GLY A 22 0.81 9.58 -2.48
C GLY A 22 -0.67 9.93 -2.34
N PHE A 23 -1.52 8.96 -2.00
CA PHE A 23 -2.94 9.20 -1.77
C PHE A 23 -3.21 10.12 -0.58
N ILE A 24 -2.42 10.02 0.51
CA ILE A 24 -2.55 10.93 1.66
C ILE A 24 -2.17 12.36 1.27
N VAL A 25 -1.08 12.54 0.52
CA VAL A 25 -0.68 13.86 0.04
C VAL A 25 -1.75 14.45 -0.87
N LEU A 26 -2.26 13.64 -1.81
CA LEU A 26 -3.31 14.07 -2.72
C LEU A 26 -4.56 14.52 -1.95
N ALA A 27 -5.00 13.72 -0.98
CA ALA A 27 -6.10 14.03 -0.07
C ALA A 27 -5.98 15.41 0.59
N ILE A 28 -4.78 15.77 1.06
CA ILE A 28 -4.55 17.06 1.73
C ILE A 28 -4.56 18.24 0.72
N THR A 29 -4.25 17.97 -0.55
CA THR A 29 -4.23 19.00 -1.60
C THR A 29 -5.59 19.22 -2.27
N THR A 30 -6.54 18.30 -2.09
CA THR A 30 -7.86 18.38 -2.74
C THR A 30 -8.91 19.02 -1.83
N ASN A 31 -9.66 20.00 -2.35
CA ASN A 31 -10.76 20.65 -1.63
C ASN A 31 -12.13 19.95 -1.83
N ASP A 32 -12.15 18.79 -2.49
CA ASP A 32 -13.38 18.02 -2.71
C ASP A 32 -13.48 16.88 -1.68
N LEU A 33 -14.53 16.92 -0.87
CA LEU A 33 -14.80 15.96 0.21
C LEU A 33 -14.96 14.51 -0.30
N ARG A 34 -15.48 14.31 -1.52
CA ARG A 34 -15.65 12.97 -2.12
C ARG A 34 -14.30 12.40 -2.54
N ILE A 35 -13.46 13.24 -3.13
CA ILE A 35 -12.11 12.84 -3.52
C ILE A 35 -11.29 12.51 -2.27
N LEU A 36 -11.35 13.38 -1.25
CA LEU A 36 -10.71 13.16 0.06
C LEU A 36 -11.06 11.79 0.67
N THR A 37 -12.35 11.44 0.74
CA THR A 37 -12.79 10.18 1.34
C THR A 37 -12.31 8.97 0.54
N SER A 38 -12.35 9.05 -0.79
CA SER A 38 -11.85 7.96 -1.64
C SER A 38 -10.34 7.76 -1.53
N GLU A 39 -9.56 8.84 -1.49
CA GLU A 39 -8.10 8.79 -1.41
C GLU A 39 -7.63 8.24 -0.06
N ILE A 40 -8.24 8.69 1.04
CA ILE A 40 -7.99 8.12 2.36
C ILE A 40 -8.33 6.63 2.39
N PHE A 41 -9.46 6.23 1.79
CA PHE A 41 -9.83 4.82 1.71
C PHE A 41 -8.78 3.99 0.95
N PHE A 42 -8.34 4.46 -0.22
CA PHE A 42 -7.29 3.77 -0.99
C PHE A 42 -5.96 3.72 -0.25
N ALA A 43 -5.57 4.78 0.46
CA ALA A 43 -4.37 4.78 1.29
C ALA A 43 -4.43 3.69 2.37
N ILE A 44 -5.57 3.56 3.07
CA ILE A 44 -5.77 2.51 4.09
C ILE A 44 -5.67 1.12 3.47
N VAL A 45 -6.31 0.89 2.33
CA VAL A 45 -6.25 -0.40 1.62
C VAL A 45 -4.80 -0.74 1.27
N CYS A 46 -4.05 0.20 0.69
CA CYS A 46 -2.63 -0.01 0.37
C CYS A 46 -1.81 -0.39 1.60
N ILE A 47 -2.00 0.28 2.73
CA ILE A 47 -1.31 -0.02 3.99
C ILE A 47 -1.66 -1.44 4.47
N LEU A 48 -2.94 -1.83 4.47
CA LEU A 48 -3.36 -3.17 4.90
C LEU A 48 -2.74 -4.27 4.04
N PHE A 49 -2.69 -4.08 2.71
CA PHE A 49 -2.04 -5.05 1.82
C PHE A 49 -0.52 -5.09 2.00
N ALA A 50 0.13 -3.95 2.25
CA ALA A 50 1.56 -3.90 2.56
C ALA A 50 1.88 -4.75 3.80
N PHE A 51 1.11 -4.57 4.88
CA PHE A 51 1.23 -5.38 6.09
C PHE A 51 1.00 -6.87 5.83
N LYS A 52 0.03 -7.22 4.97
CA LYS A 52 -0.21 -8.62 4.61
C LYS A 52 0.96 -9.24 3.86
N PHE A 53 1.64 -8.50 3.01
CA PHE A 53 2.85 -8.98 2.33
C PHE A 53 4.05 -9.11 3.29
N GLU A 54 4.17 -8.24 4.28
CA GLU A 54 5.19 -8.37 5.32
C GLU A 54 4.97 -9.60 6.19
N GLN A 55 3.72 -9.85 6.60
CA GLN A 55 3.34 -11.09 7.31
C GLN A 55 3.67 -12.34 6.47
N ALA A 56 3.25 -12.37 5.21
CA ALA A 56 3.55 -13.49 4.32
C ALA A 56 5.07 -13.70 4.12
N MET A 57 5.86 -12.63 4.11
CA MET A 57 7.32 -12.73 4.04
C MET A 57 7.92 -13.32 5.31
N GLU A 58 7.40 -12.98 6.50
CA GLU A 58 7.85 -13.55 7.78
C GLU A 58 7.55 -15.05 7.88
N GLU A 59 6.44 -15.51 7.31
CA GLU A 59 6.07 -16.93 7.28
C GLU A 59 6.96 -17.78 6.34
N ILE A 60 7.62 -17.16 5.36
CA ILE A 60 8.48 -17.83 4.37
C ILE A 60 9.95 -17.92 4.84
N LYS A 61 10.37 -17.04 5.76
CA LYS A 61 11.75 -16.99 6.29
C LYS A 61 12.03 -18.11 7.27
#